data_AF-A0A4Y3VBS0-F1
#
_entry.id   AF-A0A4Y3VBS0-F1
#
_cell.length_a   1.000
_cell.length_b   1.000
_cell.length_c   1.000
_cell.angle_alpha   90.00
_cell.angle_beta   90.00
_cell.angle_gamma   90.00
#
_symmetry.space_group_name_H-M   'P 1'
#
loop_
_entity.id
_entity.type
_entity.pdbx_description
1 polymer ?
#
loop_
_entity_poly.entity_id
_entity_poly.type
_entity_poly.pdbx_seq_one_letter_code
_entity_poly.pdbx_strand_id
1 'polypeptide(L)'
;MEPRDLAAGFADGAESFDRLFSALWSPIGAATVKAAQLRPGAHVFDACCGSGASAIPAAEQVGPHGVNAADKPVLANEEGA
;
A
#
# COMPACT_ATOMS: atom_id res chain seq x y z
N MET A 1 13.41 3.92 -26.92
CA MET A 1 12.75 4.33 -25.68
C MET A 1 13.69 3.92 -24.58
N GLU A 2 14.29 4.87 -23.88
CA GLU A 2 15.18 4.56 -22.77
C GLU A 2 14.42 3.82 -21.65
N PRO A 3 15.06 2.92 -20.91
CA PRO A 3 14.44 2.27 -19.76
C PRO A 3 13.99 3.34 -18.77
N ARG A 4 12.73 3.29 -18.33
CA ARG A 4 12.29 4.15 -17.22
C ARG A 4 12.92 3.65 -15.94
N ASP A 5 13.55 4.57 -15.21
CA ASP A 5 13.90 4.32 -13.82
C ASP A 5 12.62 4.35 -12.98
N LEU A 6 12.07 3.16 -12.73
CA LEU A 6 10.87 3.03 -11.92
C LEU A 6 11.12 3.36 -10.45
N ALA A 7 12.34 3.11 -9.94
CA ALA A 7 12.66 3.40 -8.54
C ALA A 7 12.64 4.91 -8.30
N ALA A 8 13.28 5.69 -9.18
CA ALA A 8 13.24 7.14 -9.12
C ALA A 8 11.80 7.68 -9.25
N GLY A 9 11.02 7.15 -10.20
CA GLY A 9 9.62 7.57 -10.38
C GLY A 9 8.72 7.31 -9.17
N PHE A 10 8.95 6.22 -8.42
CA PHE A 10 8.23 5.97 -7.17
C PHE A 10 8.70 6.87 -6.03
N ALA A 11 10.00 7.17 -5.95
CA ALA A 11 10.55 8.09 -4.96
C ALA A 11 9.97 9.50 -5.14
N ASP A 12 9.97 10.03 -6.37
CA ASP A 12 9.40 11.34 -6.71
C ASP A 12 7.90 11.42 -6.38
N GLY A 13 7.17 10.31 -6.53
CA GLY A 13 5.74 10.23 -6.27
C GLY A 13 5.35 10.05 -4.80
N ALA A 14 6.30 9.73 -3.91
CA ALA A 14 6.01 9.31 -2.53
C ALA A 14 5.30 10.41 -1.72
N GLU A 15 5.77 11.65 -1.79
CA GLU A 15 5.14 12.77 -1.05
C GLU A 15 3.68 13.00 -1.50
N SER A 16 3.44 12.94 -2.82
CA SER A 16 2.09 13.09 -3.36
C SER A 16 1.20 11.91 -2.98
N PHE A 17 1.77 10.70 -2.93
CA PHE A 17 1.06 9.50 -2.47
C PHE A 17 0.58 9.68 -1.02
N ASP A 18 1.46 10.10 -0.12
CA ASP A 18 1.14 10.33 1.29
C ASP A 18 0.12 11.46 1.47
N ARG A 19 0.30 12.57 0.76
CA ARG A 19 -0.63 13.71 0.79
C ARG A 19 -2.06 13.31 0.41
N LEU A 20 -2.20 12.35 -0.52
CA LEU A 20 -3.49 11.87 -1.00
C LEU A 20 -4.04 10.70 -0.18
N PHE A 21 -3.33 10.20 0.83
CA PHE A 21 -3.73 9.00 1.56
C PHE A 21 -5.15 9.05 2.10
N SER A 22 -5.47 10.06 2.90
CA SER A 22 -6.80 10.16 3.52
C SER A 22 -7.91 10.48 2.52
N ALA A 23 -7.62 11.29 1.49
CA ALA A 23 -8.63 11.77 0.55
C ALA A 23 -8.92 10.79 -0.60
N LEU A 24 -7.96 9.91 -0.93
CA LEU A 24 -8.04 9.04 -2.10
C LEU A 24 -7.75 7.57 -1.75
N TRP A 25 -6.57 7.28 -1.19
CA TRP A 25 -6.12 5.89 -1.05
C TRP A 25 -6.89 5.12 0.01
N SER A 26 -7.10 5.70 1.19
CA SER A 26 -7.86 5.09 2.29
C SER A 26 -9.30 4.71 1.89
N PRO A 27 -10.14 5.62 1.32
CA PRO A 27 -11.49 5.24 0.92
C PRO A 27 -11.52 4.20 -0.22
N ILE A 28 -10.59 4.26 -1.17
CA ILE A 28 -10.49 3.26 -2.25
C ILE A 28 -10.08 1.89 -1.69
N GLY A 29 -9.10 1.84 -0.79
CA GLY A 29 -8.63 0.61 -0.14
C GLY A 29 -9.74 -0.07 0.66
N ALA A 30 -10.46 0.69 1.49
CA ALA A 30 -11.61 0.18 2.23
C ALA A 30 -12.73 -0.34 1.31
N ALA A 31 -13.06 0.41 0.25
CA ALA A 31 -14.06 -0.01 -0.74
C ALA A 31 -13.64 -1.30 -1.47
N THR A 32 -12.35 -1.44 -1.77
CA THR A 32 -11.78 -2.62 -2.43
C THR A 32 -11.93 -3.85 -1.55
N VAL A 33 -11.56 -3.75 -0.26
CA VAL A 33 -11.72 -4.84 0.70
C VAL A 33 -13.20 -5.22 0.87
N LYS A 34 -14.10 -4.23 0.95
CA LYS A 34 -15.54 -4.48 1.01
C LYS A 34 -16.06 -5.23 -0.22
N ALA A 35 -15.60 -4.85 -1.41
CA ALA A 35 -15.98 -5.50 -2.66
C ALA A 35 -15.42 -6.93 -2.79
N ALA A 36 -14.25 -7.19 -2.19
CA ALA A 36 -13.61 -8.51 -2.20
C ALA A 36 -14.35 -9.55 -1.33
N GLN A 37 -15.24 -9.12 -0.43
CA GLN A 37 -16.02 -10.00 0.45
C GLN A 37 -15.17 -11.05 1.17
N LEU A 38 -14.06 -10.58 1.77
CA LEU A 38 -13.11 -11.45 2.46
C LEU A 38 -13.80 -12.18 3.61
N ARG A 39 -13.40 -13.43 3.83
CA ARG A 39 -13.95 -14.27 4.90
C ARG A 39 -13.02 -14.26 6.11
N PRO A 40 -13.56 -14.29 7.35
CA PRO A 40 -12.76 -14.51 8.54
C PRO A 40 -11.86 -15.74 8.39
N GLY A 41 -10.58 -15.61 8.74
CA GLY A 41 -9.58 -16.67 8.62
C GLY A 41 -9.01 -16.89 7.21
N ALA A 42 -9.38 -16.08 6.20
CA ALA A 42 -8.73 -16.13 4.90
C ALA A 42 -7.28 -15.60 4.95
N HIS A 43 -6.43 -16.09 4.05
CA HIS A 43 -5.08 -15.57 3.85
C HIS A 43 -5.06 -14.62 2.66
N VAL A 44 -4.55 -13.41 2.87
CA VAL A 44 -4.51 -12.31 1.90
C VAL A 44 -3.08 -11.81 1.78
N PHE A 45 -2.67 -11.54 0.54
CA PHE A 45 -1.40 -10.87 0.25
C PHE A 45 -1.68 -9.50 -0.37
N ASP A 46 -1.25 -8.43 0.30
CA ASP A 46 -1.33 -7.06 -0.20
C ASP A 46 0.03 -6.65 -0.79
N ALA A 47 0.06 -6.54 -2.12
CA ALA A 47 1.25 -6.16 -2.87
C ALA A 47 1.23 -4.65 -3.16
N CYS A 48 2.35 -3.99 -2.92
CA CYS A 48 2.47 -2.52 -2.94
C CYS A 48 1.59 -1.89 -1.85
N CYS A 49 1.69 -2.41 -0.62
CA CYS A 49 0.76 -2.08 0.45
C CYS A 49 0.83 -0.61 0.90
N GLY A 50 1.89 0.12 0.55
CA GLY A 50 2.13 1.50 0.96
C GLY A 50 1.91 1.68 2.46
N SER A 51 1.18 2.73 2.80
CA SER A 51 0.78 3.05 4.17
C SER A 51 -0.44 2.24 4.67
N GLY A 52 -0.82 1.16 3.97
CA GLY A 52 -1.76 0.15 4.45
C GLY A 52 -3.24 0.41 4.14
N ALA A 53 -3.56 1.16 3.08
CA ALA A 53 -4.93 1.53 2.73
C ALA A 53 -5.88 0.33 2.55
N SER A 54 -5.38 -0.78 2.01
CA SER A 54 -6.11 -2.06 1.86
C SER A 54 -5.71 -3.09 2.92
N ALA A 55 -4.43 -3.18 3.28
CA ALA A 55 -3.92 -4.18 4.22
C ALA A 55 -4.59 -4.10 5.60
N ILE A 56 -4.77 -2.88 6.13
CA ILE A 56 -5.39 -2.68 7.45
C ILE A 56 -6.85 -3.14 7.47
N PRO A 57 -7.76 -2.63 6.61
CA PRO A 57 -9.14 -3.09 6.61
C PRO A 57 -9.27 -4.58 6.22
N ALA A 58 -8.34 -5.13 5.44
CA ALA A 58 -8.31 -6.58 5.19
C ALA A 58 -8.02 -7.35 6.49
N ALA A 59 -7.04 -6.93 7.28
CA ALA A 59 -6.68 -7.57 8.54
C ALA A 59 -7.81 -7.48 9.58
N GLU A 60 -8.57 -6.39 9.58
CA GLU A 60 -9.79 -6.26 10.40
C GLU A 60 -10.85 -7.32 10.05
N GLN A 61 -10.96 -7.72 8.78
CA GLN A 61 -11.92 -8.72 8.33
C GLN A 61 -11.44 -10.17 8.49
N VAL A 62 -10.18 -10.44 8.14
CA VAL A 62 -9.64 -11.82 8.10
C VAL A 62 -8.93 -12.24 9.39
N GLY A 63 -8.57 -11.27 10.23
CA GLY A 63 -7.81 -11.44 11.47
C GLY A 63 -6.34 -11.00 11.34
N PRO A 64 -5.67 -10.70 12.46
CA PRO A 64 -4.32 -10.09 12.48
C PRO A 64 -3.21 -10.95 11.89
N HIS A 65 -3.44 -12.26 11.73
CA HIS A 65 -2.50 -13.21 11.13
C HIS A 65 -2.89 -13.65 9.72
N GLY A 66 -4.00 -13.11 9.18
CA GLY A 66 -4.49 -13.47 7.86
C GLY A 66 -3.92 -12.59 6.74
N VAL A 67 -3.20 -11.51 7.05
CA VAL A 67 -2.65 -10.59 6.04
C VAL A 67 -1.13 -10.60 6.07
N ASN A 68 -0.54 -10.83 4.90
CA ASN A 68 0.85 -10.51 4.62
C ASN A 68 0.88 -9.30 3.68
N ALA A 69 1.73 -8.31 3.99
CA ALA A 69 1.83 -7.09 3.22
C ALA A 69 3.28 -6.83 2.85
N ALA A 70 3.51 -6.40 1.61
CA ALA A 70 4.83 -6.05 1.13
C ALA A 70 4.77 -4.81 0.24
N ASP A 71 5.70 -3.90 0.47
CA ASP A 71 6.01 -2.83 -0.45
C ASP A 71 7.53 -2.74 -0.67
N LYS A 72 7.93 -2.04 -1.72
CA LYS A 72 9.34 -1.69 -1.89
C LYS A 72 9.75 -0.73 -0.77
N PRO A 73 10.99 -0.85 -0.26
CA PRO A 73 11.52 0.18 0.62
C PRO A 73 11.56 1.51 -0.14
N VAL A 74 10.99 2.56 0.44
CA VAL A 74 11.29 3.93 0.01
C VAL A 74 12.78 4.12 0.29
N LEU A 75 13.57 4.31 -0.77
CA LEU A 75 14.98 4.68 -0.59
C LEU A 75 14.96 6.04 0.10
N ALA A 76 15.38 6.09 1.35
CA ALA A 76 15.60 7.37 2.02
C ALA A 76 16.59 8.13 1.15
N ASN A 77 16.22 9.32 0.69
CA ASN A 77 17.18 10.24 0.11
C ASN A 77 18.27 10.40 1.19
N GLU A 78 19.52 10.07 0.84
CA GLU A 78 20.66 10.49 1.64
C GLU A 78 20.72 12.02 1.56
N GLU A 79 19.93 12.70 2.40
CA GLU A 79 20.09 14.12 2.64
C GLU A 79 21.46 14.31 3.29
N GLY A 80 22.35 14.94 2.52
CA GLY A 80 23.78 15.00 2.77
C GLY A 80 24.21 15.70 4.06
N ALA A 81 25.41 15.28 4.46
CA ALA A 81 26.37 16.02 5.27
C ALA A 81 26.75 17.39 4.68
#